data_AF-G8X4P7-F1
#
_entry.id   AF-G8X4P7-F1
#
_cell.length_a   1.000
_cell.length_b   1.000
_cell.length_c   1.000
_cell.angle_alpha   90.00
_cell.angle_beta   90.00
_cell.angle_gamma   90.00
#
_symmetry.space_group_name_H-M   'P 1'
#
loop_
_entity.id
_entity.type
_entity.pdbx_description
1 polymer ?
#
loop_
_entity_poly.entity_id
_entity_poly.type
_entity_poly.pdbx_seq_one_letter_code
_entity_poly.pdbx_strand_id
1 'polypeptide(L)'
;MLCKDKIISIFCLIDDILKGINHQDDIRRKVSDSEIILTALVSSTSFYGNHDSAIRFMKQYGFIPDMLDKSRFNRRLHKIGSILYELFEIISSYFKDICCEMQYIIDSFPVAFCHNMRIVKLLVVRNGEVIQQVCEAISME
;
A
#
# COMPACT_ATOMS: atom_id res chain seq x y z
N MET A 1 13.18 14.84 -1.10
CA MET A 1 13.70 14.56 -2.46
C MET A 1 14.14 13.10 -2.52
N LEU A 2 13.54 12.31 -3.42
CA LEU A 2 13.90 10.90 -3.65
C LEU A 2 15.28 10.84 -4.31
N CYS A 3 16.33 10.56 -3.52
CA CYS A 3 17.63 10.22 -4.08
C CYS A 3 17.64 8.75 -4.51
N LYS A 4 18.40 8.43 -5.56
CA LYS A 4 18.57 7.06 -6.06
C LYS A 4 18.99 6.11 -4.92
N ASP A 5 19.95 6.53 -4.11
CA ASP A 5 20.47 5.74 -2.99
C ASP A 5 19.38 5.46 -1.95
N LYS A 6 18.48 6.43 -1.67
CA LYS A 6 17.37 6.22 -0.74
C LYS A 6 16.39 5.17 -1.25
N ILE A 7 16.06 5.18 -2.54
CA ILE A 7 15.18 4.18 -3.14
C ILE A 7 15.79 2.79 -3.01
N ILE A 8 17.09 2.67 -3.33
CA ILE A 8 17.82 1.39 -3.24
C ILE A 8 17.90 0.93 -1.78
N SER A 9 18.24 1.81 -0.84
CA SER A 9 18.28 1.47 0.59
C SER A 9 16.92 0.98 1.11
N ILE A 10 15.84 1.68 0.75
CA ILE A 10 14.48 1.27 1.15
C ILE A 10 14.12 -0.08 0.53
N PHE A 11 14.46 -0.30 -0.74
CA PHE A 11 14.25 -1.57 -1.41
C PHE A 11 14.98 -2.71 -0.68
N CYS A 12 16.28 -2.56 -0.41
CA CYS A 12 17.07 -3.57 0.28
C CYS A 12 16.51 -3.86 1.68
N LEU A 13 16.12 -2.82 2.43
CA LEU A 13 15.48 -2.99 3.74
C LEU A 13 14.20 -3.85 3.65
N ILE A 14 13.30 -3.53 2.72
CA ILE A 14 12.05 -4.29 2.53
C ILE A 14 12.36 -5.72 2.13
N ASP A 15 13.27 -5.91 1.17
CA ASP A 15 13.62 -7.22 0.63
C ASP A 15 14.25 -8.13 1.70
N ASP A 16 15.12 -7.59 2.54
CA ASP A 16 15.72 -8.32 3.66
C ASP A 16 14.69 -8.69 4.74
N ILE A 17 13.74 -7.81 5.05
CA ILE A 17 12.65 -8.13 5.99
C ILE A 17 11.74 -9.21 5.41
N LEU A 18 11.38 -9.12 4.13
CA LEU A 18 10.56 -10.14 3.46
C LEU A 18 11.25 -11.50 3.43
N LYS A 19 12.56 -11.54 3.19
CA LYS A 19 13.36 -12.77 3.32
C LYS A 19 13.38 -13.28 4.76
N GLY A 20 13.46 -12.39 5.75
CA GLY A 20 13.44 -12.73 7.18
C GLY A 20 12.15 -13.40 7.64
N ILE A 21 11.00 -12.98 7.12
CA ILE A 21 9.68 -13.63 7.37
C ILE A 21 9.44 -14.86 6.48
N ASN A 22 10.45 -15.27 5.71
CA ASN A 22 10.39 -16.39 4.76
C ASN A 22 9.29 -16.23 3.70
N HIS A 23 9.01 -14.99 3.28
CA HIS A 23 8.06 -14.71 2.19
C HIS A 23 8.62 -15.26 0.88
N GLN A 24 7.81 -16.05 0.18
CA GLN A 24 8.20 -16.70 -1.07
C GLN A 24 7.41 -16.10 -2.23
N ASP A 25 8.14 -15.49 -3.16
CA ASP A 25 7.60 -15.08 -4.43
C ASP A 25 7.49 -16.27 -5.40
N ASP A 26 6.43 -16.29 -6.20
CA ASP A 26 6.34 -17.25 -7.32
C ASP A 26 7.38 -16.88 -8.39
N ILE A 27 8.24 -17.86 -8.70
CA ILE A 27 9.37 -17.80 -9.63
C ILE A 27 8.96 -17.29 -11.03
N ARG A 28 7.70 -17.44 -11.42
CA ARG A 28 7.18 -17.02 -12.73
C ARG A 28 6.91 -15.52 -12.82
N ARG A 29 6.94 -14.81 -11.68
CA ARG A 29 6.61 -13.39 -11.61
C ARG A 29 7.81 -12.56 -12.05
N LYS A 30 7.57 -11.60 -12.93
CA LYS A 30 8.59 -10.64 -13.39
C LYS A 30 8.90 -9.54 -12.38
N VAL A 31 7.94 -9.25 -11.51
CA VAL A 31 8.03 -8.22 -10.48
C VAL A 31 7.80 -8.89 -9.13
N SER A 32 8.76 -8.72 -8.24
CA SER A 32 8.77 -9.21 -6.86
C SER A 32 7.77 -8.43 -6.00
N ASP A 33 7.35 -9.01 -4.88
CA ASP A 33 6.49 -8.31 -3.93
C ASP A 33 7.25 -7.14 -3.26
N SER A 34 8.57 -7.26 -3.05
CA SER A 34 9.46 -6.17 -2.58
C SER A 34 9.35 -4.92 -3.47
N GLU A 35 9.38 -5.10 -4.80
CA GLU A 35 9.24 -4.03 -5.80
C GLU A 35 7.86 -3.36 -5.78
N ILE A 36 6.79 -4.13 -5.52
CA ILE A 36 5.43 -3.61 -5.41
C ILE A 36 5.29 -2.73 -4.17
N ILE A 37 5.81 -3.20 -3.02
CA ILE A 37 5.81 -2.45 -1.76
C ILE A 37 6.63 -1.16 -1.90
N LEU A 38 7.83 -1.25 -2.49
CA LEU A 38 8.65 -0.07 -2.76
C LEU A 38 7.90 0.98 -3.58
N THR A 39 7.21 0.55 -4.64
CA THR A 39 6.44 1.45 -5.50
C THR A 39 5.27 2.08 -4.75
N ALA A 40 4.60 1.32 -3.88
CA ALA A 40 3.55 1.85 -3.01
C ALA A 40 4.10 2.91 -2.05
N LEU A 41 5.25 2.67 -1.41
CA LEU A 41 5.91 3.65 -0.54
C LEU A 41 6.32 4.91 -1.30
N VAL A 42 6.96 4.77 -2.45
CA VAL A 42 7.32 5.90 -3.34
C VAL A 42 6.09 6.72 -3.72
N SER A 43 4.96 6.06 -3.97
CA SER A 43 3.70 6.75 -4.28
C SER A 43 3.22 7.61 -3.11
N SER A 44 3.27 7.09 -1.88
CA SER A 44 2.85 7.82 -0.68
C SER A 44 3.80 8.97 -0.36
N THR A 45 5.12 8.77 -0.48
CA THR A 45 6.12 9.77 -0.10
C THR A 45 6.31 10.89 -1.13
N SER A 46 5.99 10.66 -2.39
CA SER A 46 6.37 11.60 -3.47
C SER A 46 5.33 11.85 -4.53
N PHE A 47 4.22 11.10 -4.53
CA PHE A 47 3.12 11.27 -5.46
C PHE A 47 1.77 11.39 -4.74
N TYR A 48 1.75 11.73 -3.45
CA TYR A 48 0.54 11.91 -2.64
C TYR A 48 -0.42 10.70 -2.69
N GLY A 49 0.14 9.49 -2.76
CA GLY A 49 -0.62 8.24 -2.87
C GLY A 49 -1.09 7.91 -4.29
N ASN A 50 -0.72 8.69 -5.32
CA ASN A 50 -1.03 8.37 -6.69
C ASN A 50 -0.12 7.25 -7.23
N HIS A 51 -0.60 6.01 -7.15
CA HIS A 51 0.12 4.83 -7.63
C HIS A 51 0.43 4.86 -9.14
N ASP A 52 -0.42 5.49 -9.97
CA ASP A 52 -0.20 5.52 -11.42
C ASP A 52 1.04 6.37 -11.77
N SER A 53 1.18 7.53 -11.12
CA SER A 53 2.36 8.38 -11.27
C SER A 53 3.63 7.67 -10.78
N ALA A 54 3.56 6.95 -9.66
CA ALA A 54 4.69 6.21 -9.13
C ALA A 54 5.11 5.04 -10.05
N ILE A 55 4.15 4.28 -10.60
CA ILE A 55 4.41 3.22 -11.58
C ILE A 55 5.14 3.80 -12.80
N ARG A 56 4.65 4.92 -13.34
CA ARG A 56 5.28 5.61 -14.48
C ARG A 56 6.68 6.07 -14.15
N PHE A 57 6.88 6.62 -12.96
CA PHE A 57 8.20 7.03 -12.47
C PHE A 57 9.17 5.84 -12.40
N MET A 58 8.78 4.72 -11.78
CA MET A 58 9.64 3.54 -11.66
C MET A 58 10.05 2.96 -13.01
N LYS A 59 9.14 2.99 -14.00
CA LYS A 59 9.41 2.60 -15.39
C LYS A 59 10.37 3.56 -16.09
N GLN A 60 10.06 4.85 -16.05
CA GLN A 60 10.78 5.87 -16.80
C GLN A 60 12.22 6.03 -16.34
N TYR A 61 12.47 5.92 -15.03
CA TYR A 61 13.81 6.02 -14.45
C TYR A 61 14.56 4.68 -14.42
N GLY A 62 13.96 3.60 -14.95
CA GLY A 62 14.60 2.31 -15.09
C GLY A 62 14.86 1.57 -13.78
N PHE A 63 14.17 1.94 -12.69
CA PHE A 63 14.25 1.20 -11.43
C PHE A 63 13.61 -0.18 -11.58
N ILE A 64 12.44 -0.24 -12.22
CA ILE A 64 11.70 -1.49 -12.45
C ILE A 64 11.12 -1.43 -13.87
N PRO A 65 11.90 -1.81 -14.91
CA PRO A 65 11.51 -1.65 -16.30
C PRO A 65 10.29 -2.51 -16.70
N ASP A 66 10.20 -3.73 -16.17
CA ASP A 66 9.11 -4.68 -16.41
C ASP A 66 7.89 -4.46 -15.49
N MET A 67 7.77 -3.27 -14.88
CA MET A 67 6.71 -2.96 -13.93
C MET A 67 5.29 -3.18 -14.51
N LEU A 68 4.38 -3.58 -13.63
CA LEU A 68 2.99 -3.87 -13.97
C LEU A 68 2.23 -2.62 -14.49
N ASP A 69 1.10 -2.83 -15.15
CA ASP A 69 0.11 -1.77 -15.39
C ASP A 69 -0.69 -1.48 -14.12
N LYS A 70 -1.31 -0.30 -14.07
CA LYS A 70 -2.11 0.18 -12.92
C LYS A 70 -3.09 -0.87 -12.37
N SER A 71 -3.80 -1.56 -13.26
CA SER A 71 -4.83 -2.53 -12.85
C SER A 71 -4.21 -3.79 -12.22
N ARG A 72 -3.15 -4.34 -12.83
CA ARG A 72 -2.41 -5.48 -12.25
C ARG A 72 -1.69 -5.10 -10.96
N PHE A 73 -1.09 -3.90 -10.91
CA PHE A 73 -0.45 -3.38 -9.71
C PHE A 73 -1.43 -3.31 -8.54
N ASN A 74 -2.59 -2.67 -8.72
CA ASN A 74 -3.59 -2.57 -7.65
C ASN A 74 -4.07 -3.94 -7.17
N ARG A 75 -4.41 -4.85 -8.09
CA ARG A 75 -4.79 -6.23 -7.71
C ARG A 75 -3.70 -6.94 -6.92
N ARG A 76 -2.44 -6.68 -7.24
CA ARG A 76 -1.32 -7.29 -6.54
C ARG A 76 -1.10 -6.66 -5.17
N LEU A 77 -1.16 -5.34 -5.08
CA LEU A 77 -1.07 -4.59 -3.83
C LEU A 77 -2.12 -5.06 -2.81
N HIS A 78 -3.36 -5.28 -3.25
CA HIS A 78 -4.40 -5.84 -2.38
C HIS A 78 -4.11 -7.27 -1.90
N LYS A 79 -3.47 -8.11 -2.73
CA LYS A 79 -3.11 -9.48 -2.33
C LYS A 79 -2.00 -9.53 -1.30
N ILE A 80 -1.10 -8.55 -1.31
CA ILE A 80 0.02 -8.46 -0.35
C ILE A 80 -0.34 -7.62 0.89
N GLY A 81 -1.62 -7.27 1.07
CA GLY A 81 -2.07 -6.41 2.17
C GLY A 81 -1.70 -6.97 3.55
N SER A 82 -1.88 -8.28 3.78
CA SER A 82 -1.49 -8.92 5.04
C SER A 82 0.01 -8.82 5.31
N ILE A 83 0.84 -9.01 4.28
CA ILE A 83 2.30 -8.93 4.37
C ILE A 83 2.72 -7.48 4.68
N LEU A 84 2.02 -6.49 4.12
CA LEU A 84 2.27 -5.08 4.45
C LEU A 84 2.04 -4.80 5.94
N TYR A 85 0.96 -5.32 6.52
CA TYR A 85 0.71 -5.17 7.96
C TYR A 85 1.82 -5.82 8.79
N GLU A 86 2.23 -7.04 8.45
CA GLU A 86 3.33 -7.73 9.14
C GLU A 86 4.65 -6.97 9.02
N LEU A 87 4.97 -6.45 7.84
CA LEU A 87 6.13 -5.59 7.60
C LEU A 87 6.10 -4.34 8.50
N PHE A 88 4.94 -3.68 8.62
CA PHE A 88 4.79 -2.51 9.49
C PHE A 88 4.97 -2.84 10.97
N GLU A 89 4.43 -3.95 11.44
CA GLU A 89 4.61 -4.40 12.83
C GLU A 89 6.08 -4.68 13.14
N ILE A 90 6.78 -5.38 12.24
CA ILE A 90 8.21 -5.67 12.38
C ILE A 90 9.01 -4.36 12.45
N ILE A 91 8.78 -3.44 11.50
CA ILE A 91 9.46 -2.15 11.51
C ILE A 91 9.14 -1.39 12.80
N SER A 92 7.87 -1.34 13.21
CA SER A 92 7.45 -0.67 14.45
C SER A 92 8.16 -1.24 15.67
N SER A 93 8.32 -2.56 15.76
CA SER A 93 9.05 -3.21 16.85
C SER A 93 10.51 -2.76 16.94
N TYR A 94 11.23 -2.75 15.82
CA TYR A 94 12.60 -2.25 15.77
C TYR A 94 12.71 -0.78 16.17
N PHE A 95 11.76 0.06 15.72
CA PHE A 95 11.74 1.47 16.10
C PHE A 95 11.49 1.67 17.60
N LYS A 96 10.63 0.86 18.22
CA LYS A 96 10.41 0.90 19.67
C LYS A 96 11.68 0.55 20.45
N ASP A 97 12.41 -0.47 20.00
CA ASP A 97 13.64 -0.92 20.65
C ASP A 97 14.78 0.11 20.49
N ILE A 98 14.87 0.77 19.35
CA ILE A 98 15.94 1.74 19.06
C ILE A 98 15.66 3.11 19.71
N CYS A 99 14.41 3.59 19.67
CA CYS A 99 14.14 4.98 20.01
C CYS A 99 13.98 5.26 21.51
N CYS A 100 13.83 4.26 22.38
CA CYS A 100 13.65 4.40 23.85
C CYS A 100 12.56 5.40 24.33
N GLU A 101 11.90 6.13 23.44
CA GLU A 101 10.80 7.05 23.72
C GLU A 101 9.47 6.33 23.56
N MET A 102 8.65 6.40 24.62
CA MET A 102 7.33 5.73 24.68
C MET A 102 6.17 6.64 24.25
N GLN A 103 6.46 7.82 23.69
CA GLN A 103 5.46 8.82 23.31
C GLN A 103 5.46 9.04 21.80
N TYR A 104 4.42 8.53 21.13
CA TYR A 104 4.23 8.72 19.71
C TYR A 104 2.97 9.54 19.46
N ILE A 105 3.09 10.62 18.70
CA ILE A 105 1.93 11.36 18.18
C ILE A 105 1.53 10.73 16.86
N ILE A 106 0.35 10.12 16.82
CA ILE A 106 -0.22 9.55 15.60
C ILE A 106 -1.22 10.56 15.05
N ASP A 107 -0.89 11.19 13.92
CA ASP A 107 -1.83 12.05 13.19
C ASP A 107 -2.48 11.26 12.06
N SER A 108 -3.81 11.21 12.06
CA SER A 108 -4.58 10.55 11.01
C SER A 108 -4.83 11.58 9.91
N PHE A 109 -4.06 11.54 8.83
CA PHE A 109 -4.25 12.48 7.73
C PHE A 109 -5.59 12.19 7.02
N PRO A 110 -6.53 13.14 6.97
CA PRO A 110 -7.81 12.93 6.30
C PRO A 110 -7.56 12.79 4.80
N VAL A 111 -7.76 11.59 4.26
CA VAL A 111 -7.72 11.34 2.83
C VAL A 111 -9.07 11.72 2.25
N ALA A 112 -9.08 12.59 1.24
CA ALA A 112 -10.29 12.89 0.48
C ALA A 112 -10.77 11.61 -0.23
N PHE A 113 -11.73 10.90 0.36
CA PHE A 113 -12.33 9.73 -0.27
C PHE A 113 -12.97 10.15 -1.60
N CYS A 114 -12.76 9.38 -2.65
CA CYS A 114 -13.12 9.77 -4.01
C CYS A 114 -14.65 9.89 -4.19
N HIS A 115 -15.05 11.04 -4.71
CA HIS A 115 -16.11 11.31 -5.69
C HIS A 115 -17.21 10.24 -5.86
N ASN A 116 -18.42 10.60 -5.43
CA ASN A 116 -19.75 10.13 -5.82
C ASN A 116 -19.78 9.03 -6.89
N MET A 117 -19.41 7.79 -6.52
CA MET A 117 -19.73 6.63 -7.35
C MET A 117 -21.24 6.50 -7.36
N ARG A 118 -21.82 6.56 -8.56
CA ARG A 118 -23.26 6.41 -8.77
C ARG A 118 -23.65 5.00 -8.35
N ILE A 119 -24.02 4.84 -7.08
CA ILE A 119 -24.56 3.59 -6.53
C ILE A 119 -25.84 3.28 -7.31
N VAL A 120 -25.81 2.21 -8.10
CA VAL A 120 -27.01 1.65 -8.71
C VAL A 120 -27.87 1.11 -7.57
N LYS A 121 -29.07 1.71 -7.43
CA LYS A 121 -30.07 1.42 -6.39
C LYS A 121 -30.17 -0.07 -6.06
N LEU A 122 -29.74 -0.46 -4.87
CA LEU A 122 -30.23 -1.67 -4.20
C LEU A 122 -31.12 -1.22 -3.04
N LEU A 123 -32.41 -1.55 -3.15
CA LEU A 123 -33.43 -1.29 -2.13
C LEU A 123 -33.37 -2.43 -1.10
N VAL A 124 -33.05 -2.10 0.15
CA VAL A 124 -33.31 -2.98 1.29
C VAL A 124 -34.50 -2.39 2.05
N VAL A 125 -35.57 -3.17 2.16
CA VAL A 125 -36.77 -2.80 2.91
C VAL A 125 -36.74 -3.50 4.26
N ARG A 126 -36.87 -2.73 5.35
CA ARG A 126 -37.24 -3.24 6.67
C ARG A 126 -38.31 -2.35 7.28
N ASN A 127 -39.39 -2.98 7.74
CA ASN A 127 -40.54 -2.35 8.42
C ASN A 127 -41.24 -1.21 7.65
N GLY A 128 -41.40 -1.37 6.33
CA GLY A 128 -42.26 -0.47 5.52
C GLY A 128 -41.67 0.90 5.21
N GLU A 129 -40.47 1.23 5.70
CA GLU A 129 -39.79 2.49 5.43
C GLU A 129 -38.47 2.24 4.67
N VAL A 130 -38.27 3.00 3.59
CA VAL A 130 -37.06 2.93 2.74
C VAL A 130 -35.98 3.80 3.38
N ILE A 131 -35.00 3.18 4.04
CA ILE A 131 -33.84 3.86 4.59
C ILE A 131 -32.66 3.68 3.63
N GLN A 132 -32.21 4.79 3.05
CA GLN A 132 -31.03 4.83 2.19
C GLN A 132 -29.79 4.98 3.07
N GLN A 133 -29.15 3.85 3.39
CA GLN A 133 -27.77 3.83 3.89
C GLN A 133 -26.94 2.94 2.95
N VAL A 134 -25.93 3.54 2.33
CA VAL A 134 -24.91 2.82 1.59
C VAL A 134 -23.76 2.57 2.54
N CYS A 135 -23.36 1.31 2.59
CA CYS A 135 -22.41 0.70 3.48
C CYS A 135 -21.13 1.52 3.72
N GLU A 136 -20.91 1.92 4.98
CA GLU A 136 -19.58 1.84 5.57
C GLU A 136 -19.20 0.37 5.62
N ALA A 137 -18.42 -0.09 4.66
CA ALA A 137 -17.80 -1.41 4.68
C ALA A 137 -16.47 -1.40 3.92
N ILE A 138 -15.60 -0.42 4.22
CA ILE A 138 -14.14 -0.57 4.09
C ILE A 138 -13.49 0.21 5.24
N SER A 139 -13.78 -0.24 6.45
CA SER A 139 -12.99 -0.06 7.66
C SER A 139 -13.42 -1.21 8.57
N MET A 140 -12.48 -2.10 8.91
CA MET A 140 -12.67 -3.38 9.61
C MET A 140 -12.98 -4.59 8.72
N GLU A 141 -11.92 -5.17 8.14
CA GLU A 141 -11.43 -6.53 8.47
C GLU A 141 -10.05 -6.73 7.81
#